data_AF-A0A268NVM1-F1
#
_entry.id   AF-A0A268NVM1-F1
#
_cell.length_a   1.000
_cell.length_b   1.000
_cell.length_c   1.000
_cell.angle_alpha   90.00
_cell.angle_beta   90.00
_cell.angle_gamma   90.00
#
_symmetry.space_group_name_H-M   'P 1'
#
loop_
_entity.id
_entity.type
_entity.pdbx_description
1 polymer ?
#
loop_
_entity_poly.entity_id
_entity_poly.type
_entity_poly.pdbx_seq_one_letter_code
_entity_poly.pdbx_strand_id
1 'polypeptide(L)'
;MLSSNNLEEPVFQFLAGTFHQDIDSPEEALQELLTEESKEYLEFAIIFLTDFIESEYSDIEKNEYIQSCADGVYFPATGLEPLQWLYQVIEQIKDAVKTK
;
A
#
# COMPACT_ATOMS: atom_id res chain seq x y z
N MET A 1 -1.74 18.39 6.68
CA MET A 1 -0.83 17.26 6.93
C MET A 1 -1.65 15.99 6.89
N LEU A 2 -1.18 15.01 6.13
CA LEU A 2 -1.65 13.62 6.22
C LEU A 2 -1.46 13.13 7.65
N SER A 3 -2.47 12.44 8.20
CA SER A 3 -2.42 11.90 9.56
C SER A 3 -2.75 10.42 9.55
N SER A 4 -1.88 9.59 10.11
CA SER A 4 -2.06 8.13 10.26
C SER A 4 -3.12 7.74 11.31
N ASN A 5 -3.83 8.71 11.91
CA ASN A 5 -4.87 8.45 12.92
C ASN A 5 -6.29 8.32 12.33
N ASN A 6 -6.43 8.28 11.00
CA ASN A 6 -7.75 8.17 10.37
C ASN A 6 -8.07 6.71 10.03
N LEU A 7 -8.69 6.02 10.99
CA LEU A 7 -9.05 4.60 10.91
C LEU A 7 -10.03 4.26 9.78
N GLU A 8 -10.72 5.26 9.20
CA GLU A 8 -11.67 5.07 8.09
C GLU A 8 -11.06 5.40 6.73
N GLU A 9 -9.81 5.87 6.68
CA GLU A 9 -9.16 6.24 5.43
C GLU A 9 -8.68 4.96 4.69
N PRO A 10 -9.10 4.73 3.43
CA PRO A 10 -8.82 3.46 2.75
C PRO A 10 -7.33 3.14 2.57
N VAL A 11 -6.48 4.14 2.34
CA VAL A 11 -5.03 3.93 2.19
C VAL A 11 -4.42 3.49 3.51
N PHE A 12 -4.81 4.10 4.63
CA PHE A 12 -4.42 3.66 5.97
C PHE A 12 -4.85 2.22 6.22
N GLN A 13 -6.12 1.89 5.98
CA GLN A 13 -6.63 0.54 6.21
C GLN A 13 -5.90 -0.50 5.36
N PHE A 14 -5.59 -0.17 4.11
CA PHE A 14 -4.81 -1.03 3.24
C PHE A 14 -3.38 -1.21 3.75
N LEU A 15 -2.64 -0.12 4.01
CA LEU A 15 -1.24 -0.18 4.41
C LEU A 15 -1.07 -0.84 5.78
N ALA A 16 -1.86 -0.42 6.77
CA ALA A 16 -1.79 -0.95 8.14
C ALA A 16 -2.46 -2.32 8.28
N GLY A 17 -3.38 -2.68 7.37
CA GLY A 17 -4.03 -4.00 7.37
C GLY A 17 -3.19 -5.07 6.65
N THR A 18 -2.50 -4.71 5.57
CA THR A 18 -1.69 -5.65 4.79
C THR A 18 -0.24 -5.69 5.25
N PHE A 19 0.36 -4.55 5.58
CA PHE A 19 1.80 -4.45 5.83
C PHE A 19 2.11 -4.06 7.27
N HIS A 20 1.45 -4.73 8.22
CA HIS A 20 1.67 -4.50 9.65
C HIS A 20 2.93 -5.19 10.19
N GLN A 21 3.41 -4.75 11.35
CA GLN A 21 4.62 -5.26 12.01
C GLN A 21 4.67 -6.79 12.29
N ASP A 22 3.53 -7.49 12.22
CA ASP A 22 3.44 -8.94 12.48
C ASP A 22 3.49 -9.79 11.20
N ILE A 23 3.73 -9.19 10.02
CA ILE A 23 3.96 -9.92 8.78
C ILE A 23 5.33 -10.62 8.78
N ASP A 24 5.42 -11.76 8.10
CA ASP A 24 6.71 -12.46 7.89
C ASP A 24 7.61 -11.68 6.90
N SER A 25 7.04 -11.22 5.79
CA SER A 25 7.70 -10.32 4.83
C SER A 25 6.68 -9.50 4.02
N PRO A 26 7.08 -8.31 3.50
CA PRO A 26 6.21 -7.52 2.61
C PRO A 26 5.78 -8.29 1.35
N GLU A 27 6.66 -9.14 0.82
CA GLU A 27 6.38 -9.96 -0.35
C GLU A 27 5.32 -11.04 -0.05
N GLU A 28 5.44 -11.75 1.07
CA GLU A 28 4.45 -12.75 1.48
C GLU A 28 3.10 -12.12 1.80
N ALA A 29 3.09 -11.01 2.55
CA ALA A 29 1.86 -10.28 2.85
C ALA A 29 1.11 -9.81 1.60
N LEU A 30 1.85 -9.33 0.59
CA LEU A 30 1.26 -8.98 -0.69
C LEU A 30 0.73 -10.23 -1.41
N GLN A 31 1.46 -11.35 -1.42
CA GLN A 31 0.97 -12.57 -2.05
C GLN A 31 -0.30 -13.14 -1.38
N GLU A 32 -0.40 -13.05 -0.05
CA GLU A 32 -1.60 -13.40 0.70
C GLU A 32 -2.77 -12.53 0.26
N LEU A 33 -2.61 -11.20 0.28
CA LEU A 33 -3.62 -10.26 -0.22
C LEU A 33 -4.07 -10.60 -1.65
N LEU A 34 -3.12 -10.78 -2.56
CA LEU A 34 -3.42 -11.09 -3.97
C LEU A 34 -4.09 -12.45 -4.15
N THR A 35 -3.90 -13.39 -3.23
CA THR A 35 -4.52 -14.72 -3.29
C THR A 35 -5.92 -14.68 -2.69
N GLU A 36 -6.06 -14.15 -1.48
CA GLU A 36 -7.24 -14.27 -0.64
C GLU A 36 -8.35 -13.25 -0.96
N GLU A 37 -7.98 -12.02 -1.33
CA GLU A 37 -8.96 -10.96 -1.54
C GLU A 37 -9.76 -11.11 -2.83
N SER A 38 -10.97 -10.55 -2.85
CA SER A 38 -11.80 -10.58 -4.05
C SER A 38 -11.22 -9.69 -5.15
N LYS A 39 -11.50 -10.06 -6.41
CA LYS A 39 -11.15 -9.21 -7.56
C LYS A 39 -11.73 -7.80 -7.42
N GLU A 40 -12.96 -7.69 -6.92
CA GLU A 40 -13.64 -6.41 -6.71
C GLU A 40 -12.91 -5.54 -5.68
N TYR A 41 -12.43 -6.13 -4.58
CA TYR A 41 -11.63 -5.41 -3.60
C TYR A 41 -10.31 -4.93 -4.19
N LEU A 42 -9.60 -5.78 -4.93
CA LEU A 42 -8.32 -5.42 -5.57
C LEU A 42 -8.50 -4.30 -6.60
N GLU A 43 -9.58 -4.32 -7.39
CA GLU A 43 -9.94 -3.22 -8.29
C GLU A 43 -10.23 -1.93 -7.53
N PHE A 44 -10.93 -2.01 -6.39
CA PHE A 44 -11.17 -0.86 -5.53
C PHE A 44 -9.86 -0.32 -4.91
N ALA A 45 -8.94 -1.21 -4.51
CA ALA A 45 -7.62 -0.87 -4.01
C ALA A 45 -6.79 -0.10 -5.04
N ILE A 46 -6.79 -0.52 -6.30
CA ILE A 46 -6.11 0.20 -7.37
C ILE A 46 -6.62 1.65 -7.45
N ILE A 47 -7.94 1.87 -7.32
CA ILE A 47 -8.54 3.21 -7.42
C ILE A 47 -8.07 4.11 -6.28
N PHE A 48 -8.33 3.74 -5.02
CA PHE A 48 -8.00 4.64 -3.91
C PHE A 48 -6.50 4.84 -3.71
N LEU A 49 -5.66 3.84 -4.03
CA LEU A 49 -4.21 3.98 -3.98
C LEU A 49 -3.70 4.92 -5.09
N THR A 50 -4.27 4.82 -6.30
CA THR A 50 -3.92 5.73 -7.40
C THR A 50 -4.35 7.17 -7.09
N ASP A 51 -5.57 7.36 -6.58
CA ASP A 51 -6.06 8.69 -6.16
C ASP A 51 -5.16 9.32 -5.09
N PHE A 52 -4.67 8.53 -4.13
CA PHE A 52 -3.71 9.00 -3.12
C PHE A 52 -2.37 9.42 -3.72
N ILE A 53 -1.83 8.60 -4.61
CA ILE A 53 -0.56 8.91 -5.28
C ILE A 53 -0.67 10.17 -6.15
N GLU A 54 -1.78 10.35 -6.85
CA GLU A 54 -2.04 11.49 -7.73
C GLU A 54 -2.52 12.75 -7.00
N SER A 55 -2.75 12.65 -5.69
CA SER A 55 -3.22 13.77 -4.86
C SER A 55 -2.22 14.94 -4.80
N GLU A 56 -2.73 16.10 -4.40
CA GLU A 56 -1.98 17.36 -4.29
C GLU A 56 -0.94 17.36 -3.14
N TYR A 57 -0.86 16.30 -2.32
CA TYR A 57 0.16 16.21 -1.27
C TYR A 57 1.56 16.13 -1.87
N SER A 58 2.52 16.72 -1.17
CA SER A 58 3.93 16.63 -1.58
C SER A 58 4.44 15.19 -1.48
N ASP A 59 5.45 14.86 -2.29
CA ASP A 59 6.10 13.54 -2.23
C ASP A 59 6.67 13.26 -0.82
N ILE A 60 7.14 14.28 -0.12
CA ILE A 60 7.62 14.16 1.27
C ILE A 60 6.47 13.72 2.19
N GLU A 61 5.33 14.41 2.15
CA GLU A 61 4.16 14.05 2.95
C GLU A 61 3.65 12.64 2.63
N LYS A 62 3.64 12.25 1.36
CA LYS A 62 3.25 10.89 0.93
C LYS A 62 4.23 9.84 1.46
N ASN A 63 5.54 10.09 1.35
CA ASN A 63 6.56 9.15 1.83
C ASN A 63 6.47 8.96 3.36
N GLU A 64 6.40 10.05 4.11
CA GLU A 64 6.25 10.00 5.58
C GLU A 64 4.98 9.26 5.99
N TYR A 65 3.87 9.51 5.29
CA TYR A 65 2.60 8.85 5.56
C TYR A 65 2.65 7.34 5.29
N ILE A 66 3.14 6.93 4.12
CA ILE A 66 3.28 5.50 3.77
C ILE A 66 4.16 4.80 4.79
N GLN A 67 5.31 5.39 5.13
CA GLN A 67 6.24 4.83 6.12
C GLN A 67 5.61 4.70 7.50
N SER A 68 4.75 5.65 7.89
CA SER A 68 4.02 5.58 9.16
C SER A 68 2.92 4.52 9.18
N CYS A 69 2.33 4.17 8.04
CA CYS A 69 1.19 3.26 7.99
C CYS A 69 1.61 1.81 7.73
N ALA A 70 2.64 1.58 6.91
CA ALA A 70 3.19 0.27 6.59
C ALA A 70 4.34 -0.08 7.56
N ASP A 71 4.04 -0.23 8.84
CA ASP A 71 5.03 -0.41 9.91
C ASP A 71 5.77 -1.77 9.88
N GLY A 72 5.29 -2.72 9.07
CA GLY A 72 5.98 -3.97 8.75
C GLY A 72 7.01 -3.86 7.61
N VAL A 73 7.12 -2.72 6.93
CA VAL A 73 8.04 -2.55 5.78
C VAL A 73 9.30 -1.79 6.19
N TYR A 74 10.44 -2.44 6.11
CA TYR A 74 11.74 -1.79 6.28
C TYR A 74 12.25 -1.20 4.95
N PHE A 75 11.78 0.00 4.60
CA PHE A 75 12.12 0.71 3.35
C PHE A 75 13.63 0.81 3.04
N PRO A 76 14.56 1.00 4.00
CA PRO A 76 15.98 1.00 3.68
C PRO A 76 16.50 -0.30 3.04
N ALA A 77 15.85 -1.44 3.28
CA ALA A 77 16.20 -2.71 2.63
C ALA A 77 15.60 -2.85 1.22
N THR A 78 14.53 -2.12 0.89
CA THR A 78 13.92 -2.17 -0.45
C THR A 78 14.74 -1.39 -1.47
N GLY A 79 15.53 -0.40 -1.02
CA GLY A 79 16.26 0.52 -1.89
C GLY A 79 15.36 1.51 -2.62
N LEU A 80 14.12 1.66 -2.18
CA LEU A 80 13.10 2.53 -2.76
C LEU A 80 12.58 3.52 -1.71
N GLU A 81 12.22 4.71 -2.17
CA GLU A 81 11.38 5.60 -1.37
C GLU A 81 9.98 4.97 -1.18
N PRO A 82 9.30 5.19 -0.03
CA PRO A 82 7.99 4.58 0.24
C PRO A 82 6.95 4.79 -0.88
N LEU A 83 6.91 5.96 -1.49
CA LEU A 83 6.03 6.28 -2.61
C LEU A 83 6.37 5.44 -3.86
N GLN A 84 7.66 5.27 -4.16
CA GLN A 84 8.12 4.43 -5.28
C GLN A 84 7.77 2.95 -5.06
N TRP A 85 7.90 2.49 -3.82
CA TRP A 85 7.49 1.15 -3.43
C TRP A 85 5.97 0.96 -3.61
N LEU A 86 5.14 1.93 -3.20
CA LEU A 86 3.69 1.85 -3.37
C LEU A 86 3.27 1.79 -4.84
N TYR A 87 3.95 2.51 -5.73
CA TYR A 87 3.75 2.35 -7.18
C TYR A 87 3.95 0.90 -7.65
N GLN A 88 5.00 0.22 -7.15
CA GLN A 88 5.25 -1.18 -7.51
C GLN A 88 4.20 -2.14 -6.94
N VAL A 89 3.68 -1.86 -5.74
CA VAL A 89 2.56 -2.62 -5.17
C VAL A 89 1.31 -2.49 -6.05
N ILE A 90 0.96 -1.28 -6.48
CA ILE A 90 -0.21 -1.05 -7.35
C ILE A 90 -0.06 -1.80 -8.68
N GLU A 91 1.11 -1.80 -9.31
CA GLU A 91 1.34 -2.54 -10.56
C GLU A 91 1.18 -4.06 -10.36
N GLN A 92 1.65 -4.61 -9.24
CA GLN A 92 1.44 -6.03 -8.92
C GLN A 92 -0.05 -6.36 -8.71
N ILE A 93 -0.82 -5.48 -8.06
CA ILE A 93 -2.27 -5.64 -7.93
C ILE A 93 -2.96 -5.60 -9.30
N LYS A 94 -2.58 -4.65 -10.17
CA LYS A 94 -3.10 -4.57 -11.55
C LYS A 94 -2.82 -5.83 -12.35
N ASP A 95 -1.65 -6.42 -12.19
CA ASP A 95 -1.30 -7.67 -12.87
C ASP A 95 -2.10 -8.85 -12.33
N ALA A 96 -2.26 -8.96 -11.00
CA ALA A 96 -3.06 -10.02 -10.39
C ALA A 96 -4.53 -10.00 -10.84
N VAL A 97 -5.13 -8.80 -10.91
CA VAL A 97 -6.53 -8.61 -11.36
C VAL A 97 -6.76 -9.09 -12.80
N LYS A 98 -5.77 -8.99 -13.68
CA LYS A 98 -5.88 -9.48 -15.07
C LYS A 98 -6.03 -11.00 -15.14
N THR A 99 -5.48 -11.71 -14.15
CA THR A 99 -5.45 -13.18 -14.11
C THR A 99 -6.48 -13.80 -13.14
N LYS A 100 -7.21 -12.97 -12.39
CA LYS A 100 -8.26 -13.36 -11.45
C LYS A 100 -9.63 -13.49 -12.09
#